data_AF-A0A1M2VQA1-F1
#
_entry.id   AF-A0A1M2VQA1-F1
#
_cell.length_a   1.000
_cell.length_b   1.000
_cell.length_c   1.000
_cell.angle_alpha   90.00
_cell.angle_beta   90.00
_cell.angle_gamma   90.00
#
_symmetry.space_group_name_H-M   'P 1'
#
loop_
_entity.id
_entity.type
_entity.pdbx_description
1 polymer ?
#
loop_
_entity_poly.entity_id
_entity_poly.type
_entity_poly.pdbx_seq_one_letter_code
_entity_poly.pdbx_strand_id
1 'polypeptide(L)'
;MTDASIKLVTVNTAPERAKRLVGRVVEDLKDRFTIVHVANVERIEDVRATVAREQPNLLFTASMWTAEQAQEIVAIARDVIPDIKTFNIPFGLQVEKGPDAVVQYIKEHLPGILDAES
;
A
#
# COMPACT_ATOMS: atom_id res chain seq x y z
N MET A 1 4.22 23.59 9.86
CA MET A 1 4.87 22.40 9.30
C MET A 1 4.03 22.01 8.11
N THR A 2 4.61 21.95 6.91
CA THR A 2 3.87 21.44 5.74
C THR A 2 3.49 19.99 6.06
N ASP A 3 2.20 19.71 6.29
CA ASP A 3 1.68 18.35 6.31
C ASP A 3 1.96 17.75 4.93
N ALA A 4 3.11 17.10 4.79
CA ALA A 4 3.50 16.48 3.54
C ALA A 4 2.55 15.30 3.32
N SER A 5 1.84 15.32 2.20
CA SER A 5 0.96 14.22 1.84
C SER A 5 1.75 12.94 1.59
N ILE A 6 1.29 11.83 2.14
CA ILE A 6 1.85 10.50 1.96
C ILE A 6 1.34 9.97 0.62
N LYS A 7 2.24 9.88 -0.36
CA LYS A 7 1.93 9.28 -1.66
C LYS A 7 1.87 7.76 -1.53
N LEU A 8 0.73 7.18 -1.87
CA LEU A 8 0.47 5.75 -1.83
C LEU A 8 0.39 5.16 -3.25
N VAL A 9 1.16 4.11 -3.48
CA VAL A 9 0.99 3.19 -4.62
C VAL A 9 0.43 1.86 -4.13
N THR A 10 -0.52 1.28 -4.86
CA THR A 10 -1.02 -0.08 -4.61
C THR A 10 -0.54 -1.04 -5.69
N VAL A 11 -0.23 -2.28 -5.32
CA VAL A 11 0.00 -3.38 -6.27
C VAL A 11 -1.14 -4.37 -6.14
N ASN A 12 -2.08 -4.34 -7.08
CA ASN A 12 -3.35 -5.07 -7.04
C ASN A 12 -3.88 -5.29 -8.47
N THR A 13 -4.20 -6.54 -8.86
CA THR A 13 -4.76 -6.84 -10.20
C THR A 13 -6.23 -6.43 -10.35
N ALA A 14 -6.87 -5.97 -9.28
CA ALA A 14 -8.24 -5.48 -9.29
C ALA A 14 -8.26 -3.99 -8.88
N PRO A 15 -7.99 -3.05 -9.81
CA PRO A 15 -7.83 -1.62 -9.51
C PRO A 15 -9.07 -1.01 -8.83
N GLU A 16 -10.27 -1.41 -9.25
CA GLU A 16 -11.52 -0.96 -8.63
C GLU A 16 -11.64 -1.39 -7.16
N ARG A 17 -11.14 -2.58 -6.83
CA ARG A 17 -11.11 -3.06 -5.43
C ARG A 17 -10.10 -2.28 -4.62
N ALA A 18 -8.91 -2.04 -5.18
CA ALA A 18 -7.87 -1.22 -4.55
C ALA A 18 -8.40 0.18 -4.23
N LYS A 19 -9.01 0.86 -5.21
CA LYS A 19 -9.56 2.21 -5.06
C LYS A 19 -10.61 2.30 -3.94
N ARG A 20 -11.56 1.35 -3.89
CA ARG A 20 -12.59 1.32 -2.84
C ARG A 20 -12.00 1.10 -1.46
N LEU A 21 -11.06 0.17 -1.35
CA LEU A 21 -10.42 -0.17 -0.09
C LEU A 21 -9.55 0.97 0.42
N VAL A 22 -8.73 1.56 -0.45
CA VAL A 22 -7.89 2.73 -0.13
C VAL A 22 -8.75 3.92 0.23
N GLY A 23 -9.85 4.18 -0.49
CA GLY A 23 -10.76 5.27 -0.15
C GLY A 23 -11.29 5.17 1.29
N ARG A 24 -11.63 3.95 1.75
CA ARG A 24 -12.04 3.71 3.14
C ARG A 24 -10.90 3.91 4.14
N VAL A 25 -9.70 3.43 3.82
CA VAL A 25 -8.52 3.61 4.68
C VAL A 25 -8.15 5.08 4.83
N VAL A 26 -8.18 5.84 3.73
CA VAL A 26 -7.90 7.29 3.70
C VAL A 26 -8.91 8.03 4.56
N GLU A 27 -10.21 7.74 4.39
CA GLU A 27 -11.28 8.37 5.17
C GLU A 27 -11.14 8.06 6.67
N ASP A 28 -10.90 6.80 7.02
CA ASP A 28 -10.80 6.35 8.42
C ASP A 28 -9.55 6.87 9.15
N LEU A 29 -8.53 7.34 8.41
CA LEU A 29 -7.26 7.82 8.96
C LEU A 29 -7.00 9.31 8.70
N LYS A 30 -7.95 10.04 8.10
CA LYS A 30 -7.78 11.44 7.68
C LYS A 30 -7.46 12.41 8.82
N ASP A 31 -7.86 12.09 10.04
CA ASP A 31 -7.59 12.92 11.23
C ASP A 31 -6.11 12.82 11.68
N ARG A 32 -5.37 11.83 11.16
CA ARG A 32 -3.96 11.56 11.50
C ARG A 32 -3.02 11.74 10.33
N PHE A 33 -3.45 11.37 9.12
CA PHE A 33 -2.58 11.31 7.96
C PHE A 33 -3.29 11.86 6.71
N THR A 34 -2.56 12.62 5.90
CA THR A 34 -3.00 12.98 4.55
C THR A 34 -2.44 11.97 3.56
N ILE A 35 -3.21 10.95 3.18
CA ILE A 35 -2.79 9.90 2.23
C ILE A 35 -3.39 10.18 0.85
N VAL A 36 -2.55 10.20 -0.18
CA VAL A 36 -2.96 10.41 -1.58
C VAL A 36 -2.61 9.16 -2.40
N HIS A 37 -3.63 8.48 -2.91
CA HIS A 37 -3.44 7.35 -3.83
C HIS A 37 -3.04 7.87 -5.21
N VAL A 38 -1.79 7.64 -5.62
CA VAL A 38 -1.23 8.19 -6.87
C VAL A 38 -1.25 7.20 -8.02
N ALA A 39 -1.15 5.89 -7.75
CA ALA A 39 -1.24 4.87 -8.79
C ALA A 39 -1.63 3.48 -8.25
N ASN A 40 -2.20 2.67 -9.13
CA ASN A 40 -2.32 1.22 -8.96
C ASN A 40 -1.46 0.51 -10.01
N VAL A 41 -0.77 -0.54 -9.60
CA VAL A 41 0.04 -1.42 -10.45
C VAL A 41 -0.62 -2.80 -10.48
N GLU A 42 -0.97 -3.28 -11.67
CA GLU A 42 -1.64 -4.58 -11.81
C GLU A 42 -0.66 -5.74 -11.99
N ARG A 43 0.57 -5.49 -12.45
CA ARG A 43 1.57 -6.52 -12.77
C ARG A 43 2.89 -6.22 -12.05
N ILE A 44 3.55 -7.25 -11.54
CA ILE A 44 4.82 -7.10 -10.80
C ILE A 44 5.90 -6.42 -11.66
N GLU A 45 5.96 -6.75 -12.95
CA GLU A 45 6.89 -6.16 -13.92
C GLU A 45 6.78 -4.63 -14.06
N ASP A 46 5.61 -4.05 -13.78
CA ASP A 46 5.35 -2.61 -13.88
C ASP A 46 5.66 -1.84 -12.59
N VAL A 47 6.00 -2.55 -11.50
CA VAL A 47 6.27 -1.94 -10.17
C VAL A 47 7.45 -1.00 -10.26
N ARG A 48 8.58 -1.42 -10.84
CA ARG A 48 9.79 -0.59 -10.93
C ARG A 48 9.52 0.73 -11.63
N ALA A 49 8.91 0.67 -12.83
CA ALA A 49 8.64 1.84 -13.63
C ALA A 49 7.68 2.81 -12.92
N THR A 50 6.66 2.28 -12.24
CA THR A 50 5.68 3.09 -11.50
C THR A 50 6.29 3.72 -10.26
N VAL A 51 7.03 2.96 -9.45
CA VAL A 51 7.70 3.50 -8.24
C VAL A 51 8.70 4.59 -8.64
N ALA A 52 9.47 4.38 -9.72
CA ALA A 52 10.40 5.38 -10.22
C ALA A 52 9.71 6.67 -10.68
N ARG A 53 8.54 6.56 -11.33
CA ARG A 53 7.77 7.71 -11.83
C ARG A 53 7.05 8.47 -10.71
N GLU A 54 6.36 7.77 -9.83
CA GLU A 54 5.48 8.39 -8.83
C GLU A 54 6.23 8.85 -7.57
N GLN A 55 7.40 8.25 -7.30
CA GLN A 55 8.19 8.46 -6.09
C GLN A 55 7.34 8.37 -4.81
N PRO A 56 6.65 7.24 -4.57
CA PRO A 56 5.73 7.11 -3.44
C PRO A 56 6.46 7.01 -2.10
N ASN A 57 5.80 7.45 -1.03
CA ASN A 57 6.25 7.25 0.34
C ASN A 57 5.84 5.87 0.89
N LEU A 58 4.74 5.33 0.36
CA LEU A 58 4.08 4.12 0.84
C LEU A 58 3.67 3.21 -0.32
N LEU A 59 3.94 1.91 -0.19
CA LEU A 59 3.48 0.89 -1.13
C LEU A 59 2.65 -0.19 -0.41
N PHE A 60 1.47 -0.47 -0.94
CA PHE A 60 0.59 -1.55 -0.47
C PHE A 60 0.65 -2.75 -1.41
N THR A 61 0.87 -3.93 -0.86
CA THR A 61 0.74 -5.19 -1.59
C THR A 61 -0.59 -5.86 -1.24
N ALA A 62 -1.43 -6.14 -2.25
CA ALA A 62 -2.74 -6.75 -2.05
C ALA A 62 -2.67 -8.22 -1.59
N SER A 63 -3.69 -8.67 -0.85
CA SER A 63 -3.82 -10.03 -0.29
C SER A 63 -3.95 -11.16 -1.31
N MET A 64 -3.99 -10.84 -2.60
CA MET A 64 -4.02 -11.82 -3.68
C MET A 64 -2.62 -12.26 -4.12
N TRP A 65 -1.58 -11.50 -3.75
CA TRP A 65 -0.19 -11.86 -4.01
C TRP A 65 0.28 -12.83 -2.93
N THR A 66 0.93 -13.91 -3.35
CA THR A 66 1.60 -14.84 -2.43
C THR A 66 2.68 -14.13 -1.61
N ALA A 67 3.15 -14.77 -0.53
CA ALA A 67 4.21 -14.20 0.30
C ALA A 67 5.49 -13.94 -0.52
N GLU A 68 5.83 -14.83 -1.44
CA GLU A 68 7.00 -14.73 -2.33
C GLU A 68 6.84 -13.55 -3.30
N GLN A 69 5.66 -13.42 -3.93
CA GLN A 69 5.37 -12.29 -4.82
C GLN A 69 5.37 -10.96 -4.06
N ALA A 70 4.86 -10.93 -2.82
CA ALA A 70 4.90 -9.74 -2.00
C ALA A 70 6.34 -9.35 -1.62
N GLN A 71 7.19 -10.31 -1.31
CA GLN A 71 8.62 -10.07 -1.10
C GLN A 71 9.31 -9.54 -2.36
N GLU A 72 9.01 -10.09 -3.53
CA GLU A 72 9.53 -9.62 -4.81
C GLU A 72 9.11 -8.16 -5.08
N ILE A 73 7.83 -7.83 -4.90
CA ILE A 73 7.30 -6.47 -5.04
C ILE A 73 8.03 -5.50 -4.09
N VAL A 74 8.19 -5.88 -2.83
CA VAL A 74 8.90 -5.05 -1.83
C VAL A 74 10.37 -4.87 -2.19
N ALA A 75 11.04 -5.92 -2.66
CA ALA A 75 12.44 -5.85 -3.08
C ALA A 75 12.61 -4.91 -4.27
N ILE A 76 11.73 -4.98 -5.28
CA ILE A 76 11.73 -4.06 -6.42
C ILE A 76 11.52 -2.62 -5.96
N ALA A 77 10.56 -2.38 -5.07
CA ALA A 77 10.25 -1.04 -4.59
C ALA A 77 11.44 -0.43 -3.80
N ARG A 78 12.07 -1.22 -2.92
CA ARG A 78 13.23 -0.79 -2.12
C ARG A 78 14.51 -0.61 -2.94
N ASP A 79 14.67 -1.35 -4.03
CA ASP A 79 15.77 -1.12 -4.96
C ASP A 79 15.67 0.26 -5.65
N VAL A 80 14.45 0.76 -5.87
CA VAL A 80 14.21 2.08 -6.45
C VAL A 80 14.23 3.18 -5.39
N ILE A 81 13.61 2.94 -4.23
CA ILE A 81 13.50 3.88 -3.12
C ILE A 81 13.84 3.11 -1.82
N PRO A 82 15.10 3.13 -1.35
CA PRO A 82 15.54 2.33 -0.20
C PRO A 82 14.68 2.49 1.05
N ASP A 83 14.24 3.73 1.32
CA ASP A 83 13.49 4.08 2.53
C ASP A 83 11.96 4.05 2.34
N ILE A 84 11.46 3.43 1.25
CA ILE A 84 10.02 3.33 1.02
C ILE A 84 9.36 2.49 2.13
N LYS A 85 8.27 3.03 2.70
CA LYS A 85 7.42 2.28 3.63
C LYS A 85 6.58 1.28 2.84
N THR A 86 6.52 0.04 3.31
CA THR A 86 5.78 -1.04 2.64
C THR A 86 4.78 -1.68 3.59
N PHE A 87 3.58 -1.96 3.10
CA PHE A 87 2.52 -2.65 3.84
C PHE A 87 2.04 -3.85 3.05
N ASN A 88 2.30 -5.06 3.56
CA ASN A 88 1.84 -6.28 2.93
C ASN A 88 0.54 -6.73 3.58
N ILE A 89 -0.54 -6.77 2.81
CA ILE A 89 -1.81 -7.34 3.29
C ILE A 89 -1.66 -8.86 3.25
N PRO A 90 -1.94 -9.59 4.35
CA PRO A 90 -1.76 -11.04 4.41
C PRO A 90 -2.45 -11.77 3.26
N PHE A 91 -1.74 -12.73 2.65
CA PHE A 91 -2.27 -13.54 1.56
C PHE A 91 -3.57 -14.23 1.98
N GLY A 92 -4.58 -14.21 1.10
CA GLY A 92 -5.89 -14.82 1.35
C GLY A 92 -6.84 -14.04 2.27
N LEU A 93 -6.37 -13.01 3.00
CA LEU A 93 -7.17 -12.32 4.03
C LEU A 93 -8.54 -11.84 3.53
N GLN A 94 -8.58 -11.24 2.34
CA GLN A 94 -9.84 -10.73 1.79
C GLN A 94 -10.81 -11.85 1.41
N VAL A 95 -10.30 -13.00 0.97
CA VAL A 95 -11.12 -14.16 0.61
C VAL A 95 -11.68 -14.80 1.87
N GLU A 96 -10.86 -14.95 2.90
CA GLU A 96 -11.24 -15.62 4.15
C GLU A 96 -12.16 -14.78 5.03
N LYS A 97 -11.89 -13.47 5.14
CA LYS A 97 -12.53 -12.59 6.13
C LYS A 97 -13.27 -11.40 5.53
N GLY A 98 -13.27 -11.28 4.21
CA GLY A 98 -13.94 -10.21 3.49
C GLY A 98 -13.17 -8.88 3.47
N PRO A 99 -13.70 -7.89 2.72
CA PRO A 99 -13.05 -6.59 2.54
C PRO A 99 -12.97 -5.75 3.83
N ASP A 100 -13.92 -5.89 4.75
CA ASP A 100 -13.94 -5.14 6.01
C ASP A 100 -12.79 -5.53 6.94
N ALA A 101 -12.47 -6.82 6.99
CA ALA A 101 -11.33 -7.31 7.75
C ALA A 101 -9.99 -6.76 7.22
N VAL A 102 -9.87 -6.53 5.91
CA VAL A 102 -8.67 -5.92 5.33
C VAL A 102 -8.56 -4.45 5.75
N VAL A 103 -9.66 -3.69 5.71
CA VAL A 103 -9.66 -2.29 6.15
C VAL A 103 -9.30 -2.19 7.62
N GLN A 104 -9.88 -3.03 8.47
CA GLN A 104 -9.57 -3.06 9.90
C GLN A 104 -8.10 -3.40 10.15
N TYR A 105 -7.58 -4.43 9.46
CA TYR A 105 -6.18 -4.81 9.56
C TYR A 105 -5.24 -3.65 9.20
N ILE A 106 -5.52 -2.92 8.11
CA ILE A 106 -4.72 -1.76 7.72
C ILE A 106 -4.80 -0.66 8.78
N LYS A 107 -5.98 -0.33 9.31
CA LYS A 107 -6.15 0.71 10.33
C LYS A 107 -5.38 0.43 11.61
N GLU A 108 -5.33 -0.83 12.03
CA GLU A 108 -4.64 -1.23 13.25
C GLU A 108 -3.12 -1.18 13.11
N HIS A 109 -2.58 -1.46 11.93
CA HIS A 109 -1.14 -1.67 11.74
C HIS A 109 -0.44 -0.52 10.99
N LEU A 110 -1.14 0.15 10.07
CA LEU A 110 -0.57 1.21 9.24
C LEU A 110 0.00 2.38 10.06
N PRO A 111 -0.66 2.87 11.13
CA PRO A 111 -0.10 3.97 11.92
C PRO A 111 1.25 3.62 12.51
N GLY A 112 1.45 2.40 13.01
CA GLY A 112 2.76 1.97 13.53
C GLY A 112 3.87 1.96 12.48
N ILE A 113 3.53 1.73 11.21
CA ILE A 113 4.48 1.82 10.09
C ILE A 113 4.76 3.27 9.72
N LEU A 114 3.73 4.13 9.72
CA LEU A 114 3.87 5.54 9.36
C LEU A 114 4.56 6.37 10.44
N ASP A 115 4.31 6.07 11.71
CA ASP A 115 4.87 6.76 12.88
C ASP A 115 6.30 6.26 13.22
N ALA A 116 6.72 5.10 12.71
CA ALA A 116 8.10 4.65 12.86
C ALA A 116 9.04 5.63 12.13
N GLU A 117 9.88 6.33 12.89
CA GLU A 117 10.96 7.13 12.33
C GLU A 117 11.95 6.22 11.57
N SER A 118 12.44 6.70 10.43
CA SER A 118 13.50 6.05 9.65
C SER A 118 14.86 6.57 10.09
#